data_AF-A0AAU5QH89-F1
#
_entry.id   AF-A0AAU5QH89-F1
#
_cell.length_a   1.000
_cell.length_b   1.000
_cell.length_c   1.000
_cell.angle_alpha   90.00
_cell.angle_beta   90.00
_cell.angle_gamma   90.00
#
_symmetry.space_group_name_H-M   'P 1'
#
loop_
_entity.id
_entity.type
_entity.pdbx_description
1 polymer ?
#
loop_
_entity_poly.entity_id
_entity_poly.type
_entity_poly.pdbx_seq_one_letter_code
_entity_poly.pdbx_strand_id
1 'polypeptide(L)'
;MTMTPAELAAQEPTLELLNNEAASRLARQSDSLAKIDTKAVFLIGFAATAAQFLATHKHHDLLAYCAFAAYAVSLLAGVQTFWVAEYKDLEPRPLVVNYARLTKELALIRLASSRASLFEENQRRHQKRARCWTASLWSLIVGLGLSTVALLLPT
;
A
#
# COMPACT_ATOMS: atom_id res chain seq x y z
N MET A 1 -24.85 -10.56 24.86
CA MET A 1 -24.49 -11.48 25.96
C MET A 1 -23.41 -10.80 26.79
N THR A 2 -23.74 -10.36 28.00
CA THR A 2 -22.80 -9.71 28.92
C THR A 2 -22.10 -10.79 29.75
N MET A 3 -20.83 -11.06 29.46
CA MET A 3 -20.01 -11.98 30.26
C MET A 3 -19.75 -11.40 31.64
N THR A 4 -19.66 -12.27 32.64
CA THR A 4 -19.35 -11.87 34.02
C THR A 4 -17.85 -11.57 34.18
N PRO A 5 -17.45 -10.70 35.13
CA PRO A 5 -16.04 -10.35 35.34
C PRO A 5 -15.13 -11.55 35.62
N ALA A 6 -15.66 -12.62 36.23
CA ALA A 6 -14.92 -13.85 36.51
C ALA A 6 -14.67 -14.69 35.25
N GLU A 7 -15.62 -14.69 34.30
CA GLU A 7 -15.45 -15.36 33.00
C GLU A 7 -14.45 -14.62 32.10
N LEU A 8 -14.40 -13.29 32.19
CA LEU A 8 -13.42 -12.47 31.49
C LEU A 8 -11.99 -12.72 32.00
N ALA A 9 -11.81 -12.85 33.33
CA ALA A 9 -10.51 -13.18 33.93
C ALA A 9 -10.00 -14.57 33.53
N ALA A 10 -10.89 -15.56 33.41
CA ALA A 10 -10.52 -16.87 32.90
C ALA A 10 -10.09 -16.84 31.42
N GLN A 11 -10.52 -15.83 30.65
CA GLN A 11 -10.19 -15.67 29.23
C GLN A 11 -9.00 -14.75 28.96
N GLU A 12 -8.45 -14.11 29.99
CA GLU A 12 -7.28 -13.22 29.90
C GLU A 12 -6.11 -13.79 29.05
N PRO A 13 -5.62 -15.03 29.27
CA PRO A 13 -4.51 -15.57 28.46
C PRO A 13 -4.89 -15.74 26.98
N THR A 14 -6.13 -16.11 26.70
CA THR A 14 -6.67 -16.21 25.33
C THR A 14 -6.75 -14.83 24.68
N LEU A 15 -7.18 -13.81 25.43
CA LEU A 15 -7.26 -12.43 24.96
C LEU A 15 -5.88 -11.83 24.68
N GLU A 16 -4.88 -12.13 25.51
CA GLU A 16 -3.48 -11.75 25.26
C GLU A 16 -2.95 -12.37 23.97
N LEU A 17 -3.20 -13.67 23.76
CA LEU A 17 -2.79 -14.38 22.56
C LEU A 17 -3.42 -13.78 21.30
N LEU A 18 -4.72 -13.51 21.33
CA LEU A 18 -5.43 -12.86 20.21
C LEU A 18 -4.91 -11.46 19.93
N ASN A 19 -4.65 -10.68 20.99
CA ASN A 19 -4.14 -9.32 20.85
C ASN A 19 -2.72 -9.30 20.25
N ASN A 20 -1.86 -10.23 20.65
CA ASN A 20 -0.51 -10.38 20.12
C ASN A 20 -0.52 -10.82 18.66
N GLU A 21 -1.36 -11.78 18.29
CA GLU A 21 -1.51 -12.20 16.90
C GLU A 21 -2.06 -11.07 16.01
N ALA A 22 -3.03 -10.30 16.51
CA ALA A 22 -3.55 -9.12 15.80
C ALA A 22 -2.47 -8.05 15.58
N ALA A 23 -1.64 -7.76 16.59
CA ALA A 23 -0.48 -6.88 16.46
C ALA A 23 0.51 -7.40 15.40
N SER A 24 0.86 -8.69 15.47
CA SER A 24 1.81 -9.30 14.55
C SER A 24 1.32 -9.24 13.10
N ARG A 25 0.02 -9.49 12.87
CA ARG A 25 -0.60 -9.36 11.53
C ARG A 25 -0.61 -7.92 11.03
N LEU A 26 -0.90 -6.97 11.90
CA LEU A 26 -0.93 -5.55 11.58
C LEU A 26 0.48 -5.04 11.18
N ALA A 27 1.52 -5.46 11.92
CA ALA A 27 2.92 -5.16 11.60
C ALA A 27 3.38 -5.81 10.27
N ARG A 28 3.01 -7.08 10.00
CA ARG A 28 3.28 -7.69 8.69
C ARG A 28 2.60 -6.94 7.55
N GLN A 29 1.42 -6.38 7.78
CA GLN A 29 0.69 -5.60 6.78
C GLN A 29 1.36 -4.24 6.52
N SER A 30 1.87 -3.55 7.54
CA SER A 30 2.63 -2.30 7.36
C SER A 30 3.91 -2.54 6.57
N ASP A 31 4.65 -3.60 6.91
CA ASP A 31 5.89 -3.96 6.22
C ASP A 31 5.65 -4.31 4.75
N SER A 32 4.55 -5.00 4.45
CA SER A 32 4.13 -5.29 3.08
C SER A 32 3.79 -4.01 2.30
N LEU A 33 3.12 -3.05 2.94
CA LEU A 33 2.76 -1.77 2.32
C LEU A 33 4.01 -0.94 1.99
N ALA A 34 4.98 -0.87 2.90
CA ALA A 34 6.23 -0.14 2.71
C ALA A 34 7.03 -0.66 1.50
N LYS A 35 6.97 -1.97 1.23
CA LYS A 35 7.61 -2.55 0.03
C LYS A 35 6.99 -2.07 -1.27
N ILE A 36 5.69 -1.77 -1.31
CA ILE A 36 5.03 -1.22 -2.51
C ILE A 36 5.55 0.18 -2.79
N ASP A 37 5.71 1.02 -1.76
CA ASP A 37 6.19 2.39 -1.89
C ASP A 37 7.60 2.43 -2.48
N THR A 38 8.52 1.58 -1.98
CA THR A 38 9.87 1.45 -2.55
C THR A 38 9.84 1.03 -4.02
N LYS A 39 9.02 0.04 -4.38
CA LYS A 39 8.88 -0.41 -5.77
C LYS A 39 8.32 0.68 -6.68
N ALA A 40 7.39 1.49 -6.18
CA ALA A 40 6.81 2.59 -6.93
C ALA A 40 7.84 3.68 -7.26
N VAL A 41 8.73 4.02 -6.31
CA VAL A 41 9.82 4.98 -6.58
C VAL A 41 10.70 4.50 -7.73
N PHE A 42 11.12 3.24 -7.72
CA PHE A 42 11.94 2.68 -8.80
C PHE A 42 11.22 2.73 -10.14
N LEU A 43 9.94 2.35 -10.16
CA LEU A 43 9.14 2.30 -11.38
C LEU A 43 8.99 3.70 -11.99
N ILE A 44 8.74 4.73 -11.17
CA ILE A 44 8.71 6.13 -11.60
C ILE A 44 10.06 6.55 -12.20
N GLY A 45 11.17 6.24 -11.53
CA GLY A 45 12.51 6.54 -12.02
C GLY A 45 12.80 5.90 -13.37
N PHE A 46 12.43 4.63 -13.55
CA PHE A 46 12.55 3.92 -14.82
C PHE A 46 11.69 4.54 -15.93
N ALA A 47 10.42 4.86 -15.63
CA ALA A 47 9.52 5.48 -16.58
C ALA A 47 10.04 6.85 -17.05
N ALA A 48 10.53 7.68 -16.11
CA ALA A 48 11.10 8.98 -16.42
C ALA A 48 12.36 8.87 -17.30
N THR A 49 13.26 7.95 -16.95
CA THR A 49 14.50 7.73 -17.71
C THR A 49 14.21 7.19 -19.11
N ALA A 50 13.28 6.25 -19.24
CA ALA A 50 12.88 5.70 -20.54
C ALA A 50 12.21 6.75 -21.44
N ALA A 51 11.38 7.64 -20.86
CA ALA A 51 10.80 8.75 -21.59
C ALA A 51 11.89 9.75 -22.07
N GLN A 52 12.84 10.12 -21.20
CA GLN A 52 13.96 10.99 -21.59
C GLN A 52 14.83 10.36 -22.68
N PHE A 53 15.08 9.05 -22.59
CA PHE A 53 15.81 8.32 -23.62
C PHE A 53 15.09 8.38 -24.97
N LEU A 54 13.79 8.08 -25.00
CA LEU A 54 13.01 8.18 -26.24
C LEU A 54 13.05 9.61 -26.80
N ALA A 55 12.82 10.63 -25.97
CA ALA A 55 12.75 12.04 -26.40
C ALA A 55 14.05 12.59 -27.03
N THR A 56 15.20 11.95 -26.79
CA THR A 56 16.50 12.40 -27.30
C THR A 56 16.93 11.70 -28.59
N HIS A 57 16.15 10.73 -29.07
CA HIS A 57 16.46 9.94 -30.25
C HIS A 57 15.50 10.23 -31.40
N LYS A 58 15.96 9.96 -32.63
CA LYS A 58 15.04 9.91 -33.78
C LYS A 58 14.15 8.69 -33.65
N HIS A 59 12.85 8.88 -33.87
CA HIS A 59 11.83 7.86 -33.69
C HIS A 59 10.64 8.10 -34.61
N HIS A 60 9.89 7.04 -34.87
CA HIS A 60 8.62 7.13 -35.56
C HIS A 60 7.55 7.84 -34.69
N ASP A 61 7.08 9.01 -35.13
CA ASP A 61 6.27 9.94 -34.33
C ASP A 61 5.03 9.30 -33.68
N LEU A 62 4.23 8.56 -34.45
CA LEU A 62 2.96 8.00 -33.97
C LEU A 62 3.16 6.98 -32.83
N LEU A 63 4.21 6.15 -32.92
CA LEU A 63 4.54 5.16 -31.90
C LEU A 63 5.20 5.81 -30.69
N ALA A 64 6.01 6.85 -30.92
CA ALA A 64 6.62 7.63 -29.87
C ALA A 64 5.56 8.33 -29.00
N TYR A 65 4.54 8.96 -29.60
CA TYR A 65 3.43 9.55 -28.85
C TYR A 65 2.68 8.52 -27.99
N CYS A 66 2.41 7.33 -28.53
CA CYS A 66 1.80 6.24 -27.76
C CYS A 66 2.70 5.78 -26.60
N ALA A 67 4.02 5.68 -26.82
CA ALA A 67 4.97 5.33 -25.77
C ALA A 67 5.01 6.39 -24.67
N PHE A 68 5.04 7.69 -25.03
CA PHE A 68 4.98 8.79 -24.07
C PHE A 68 3.69 8.79 -23.25
N ALA A 69 2.54 8.54 -23.89
CA ALA A 69 1.28 8.41 -23.18
C ALA A 69 1.32 7.26 -22.16
N ALA A 70 1.88 6.10 -22.54
CA ALA A 70 2.05 4.96 -21.65
C ALA A 70 3.02 5.26 -20.48
N TYR A 71 4.12 5.98 -20.73
CA TYR A 71 5.01 6.43 -19.65
C TYR A 71 4.34 7.45 -18.74
N ALA A 72 3.54 8.38 -19.27
CA ALA A 72 2.79 9.36 -18.49
C ALA A 72 1.78 8.66 -17.56
N VAL A 73 1.03 7.69 -18.08
CA VAL A 73 0.11 6.87 -17.26
C VAL A 73 0.88 6.10 -16.19
N SER A 74 2.03 5.53 -16.54
CA SER A 74 2.89 4.82 -15.57
C SER A 74 3.35 5.74 -14.44
N LEU A 75 3.83 6.94 -14.76
CA LEU A 75 4.26 7.96 -13.80
C LEU A 75 3.10 8.41 -12.91
N LEU A 76 1.95 8.77 -13.48
CA LEU A 76 0.80 9.23 -12.73
C LEU A 76 0.25 8.14 -11.79
N ALA A 77 0.12 6.91 -12.27
CA ALA A 77 -0.31 5.78 -11.46
C ALA A 77 0.70 5.46 -10.35
N GLY A 78 2.00 5.59 -10.64
CA GLY A 78 3.08 5.46 -9.66
C GLY A 78 3.00 6.53 -8.57
N VAL A 79 2.88 7.81 -8.95
CA VAL A 79 2.74 8.93 -8.01
C VAL A 79 1.49 8.78 -7.15
N GLN A 80 0.39 8.32 -7.74
CA GLN A 80 -0.86 8.09 -7.04
C GLN A 80 -0.73 7.05 -5.91
N THR A 81 0.23 6.11 -5.98
CA THR A 81 0.47 5.17 -4.88
C THR A 81 0.90 5.88 -3.58
N PHE A 82 1.63 6.99 -3.68
CA PHE A 82 2.01 7.83 -2.53
C PHE A 82 0.84 8.67 -2.01
N TRP A 83 -0.09 9.06 -2.88
CA TRP A 83 -1.27 9.85 -2.50
C TRP A 83 -2.37 9.03 -1.85
N VAL A 84 -2.42 7.71 -2.08
CA VAL A 84 -3.35 6.83 -1.37
C VAL A 84 -2.92 6.75 0.09
N ALA A 85 -3.46 7.69 0.89
CA ALA A 85 -3.35 7.96 2.32
C ALA A 85 -2.48 7.01 3.18
N GLU A 86 -1.67 7.63 4.03
CA GLU A 86 -0.79 7.03 5.05
C GLU A 86 -1.41 5.82 5.76
N TYR A 87 -0.56 4.85 6.09
CA TYR A 87 -0.93 3.69 6.90
C TYR A 87 -1.58 4.19 8.20
N LYS A 88 -2.81 3.77 8.47
CA LYS A 88 -3.46 4.12 9.74
C LYS A 88 -2.97 3.18 10.81
N ASP A 89 -2.34 3.75 11.82
CA ASP A 89 -1.95 3.03 13.03
C ASP A 89 -2.77 3.52 14.23
N LEU A 90 -2.66 2.77 15.32
CA LEU A 90 -3.19 3.13 16.62
C LEU A 90 -2.50 4.39 17.15
N GLU A 91 -3.25 5.48 17.23
CA GLU A 91 -2.74 6.72 17.79
C GLU A 91 -2.41 6.56 19.29
N PRO A 92 -1.18 6.85 19.73
CA PRO A 92 -0.74 6.55 21.10
C PRO A 92 -1.49 7.35 22.16
N ARG A 93 -1.87 8.60 21.86
CA ARG A 93 -2.54 9.50 22.80
C ARG A 93 -3.96 9.04 23.18
N PRO A 94 -4.89 8.77 22.24
CA PRO A 94 -6.20 8.23 22.59
C PRO A 94 -6.14 6.82 23.19
N LEU A 95 -5.09 6.05 22.90
CA LEU A 95 -4.86 4.72 23.49
C LEU A 95 -4.61 4.81 25.00
N VAL A 96 -3.75 5.72 25.44
CA VAL A 96 -3.51 5.91 26.88
C VAL A 96 -4.75 6.48 27.56
N VAL A 97 -5.42 7.46 26.96
CA VAL A 97 -6.57 8.13 27.58
C VAL A 97 -7.79 7.22 27.70
N ASN A 98 -8.10 6.43 26.65
CA ASN A 98 -9.32 5.61 26.62
C ASN A 98 -9.16 4.26 27.34
N TYR A 99 -7.93 3.79 27.56
CA TYR A 99 -7.67 2.45 28.09
C TYR A 99 -7.03 2.45 29.48
N ALA A 100 -6.44 3.55 29.95
CA ALA A 100 -5.79 3.61 31.27
C ALA A 100 -6.74 3.35 32.47
N ARG A 101 -8.06 3.48 32.28
CA ARG A 101 -9.07 3.27 33.33
C ARG A 101 -9.84 1.95 33.19
N LEU A 102 -9.52 1.11 32.19
CA LEU A 102 -10.18 -0.17 31.96
C LEU A 102 -9.48 -1.29 32.72
N THR A 103 -10.23 -2.34 33.08
CA THR A 103 -9.62 -3.60 33.50
C THR A 103 -8.84 -4.21 32.33
N LYS A 104 -7.78 -4.96 32.64
CA LYS A 104 -6.87 -5.52 31.65
C LYS A 104 -7.59 -6.30 30.55
N GLU A 105 -8.56 -7.13 30.90
CA GLU A 105 -9.38 -7.91 29.96
C GLU A 105 -10.21 -7.02 29.02
N LEU A 106 -10.90 -6.00 29.57
CA LEU A 106 -11.68 -5.06 28.77
C LEU A 106 -10.79 -4.23 27.83
N ALA A 107 -9.58 -3.88 28.29
CA ALA A 107 -8.59 -3.20 27.48
C ALA A 107 -8.11 -4.10 26.33
N LEU A 108 -7.83 -5.39 26.58
CA LEU A 108 -7.41 -6.35 25.57
C LEU A 108 -8.51 -6.57 24.51
N ILE A 109 -9.78 -6.74 24.91
CA ILE A 109 -10.90 -6.89 23.97
C ILE A 109 -11.03 -5.67 23.07
N ARG A 110 -11.01 -4.45 23.64
CA ARG A 110 -11.14 -3.21 22.88
C ARG A 110 -9.92 -2.94 22.00
N LEU A 111 -8.73 -3.38 22.40
CA LEU A 111 -7.52 -3.21 21.61
C LEU A 111 -7.51 -4.18 20.43
N ALA A 112 -7.89 -5.44 20.66
CA ALA A 112 -8.05 -6.44 19.61
C ALA A 112 -9.10 -6.02 18.56
N SER A 113 -10.25 -5.50 18.99
CA SER A 113 -11.28 -5.01 18.06
C SER A 113 -10.84 -3.79 17.27
N SER A 114 -10.12 -2.86 17.89
CA SER A 114 -9.56 -1.68 17.20
C SER A 114 -8.47 -2.06 16.19
N ARG A 115 -7.62 -3.05 16.53
CA ARG A 115 -6.63 -3.61 15.60
C ARG A 115 -7.29 -4.30 14.41
N ALA A 116 -8.38 -5.04 14.64
CA ALA A 116 -9.12 -5.69 13.58
C ALA A 116 -9.76 -4.68 12.61
N SER A 117 -10.39 -3.62 13.12
CA SER A 117 -10.99 -2.58 12.26
C SER A 117 -9.94 -1.80 11.47
N LEU A 118 -8.79 -1.49 12.08
CA LEU A 118 -7.66 -0.88 11.38
C LEU A 118 -7.09 -1.80 10.29
N PHE A 119 -6.97 -3.09 10.57
CA PHE A 119 -6.52 -4.07 9.59
C PHE A 119 -7.43 -4.12 8.35
N GLU A 120 -8.76 -4.10 8.54
CA GLU A 120 -9.72 -4.06 7.44
C GLU A 120 -9.62 -2.77 6.62
N GLU A 121 -9.51 -1.62 7.29
CA GLU A 121 -9.36 -0.33 6.60
C GLU A 121 -8.05 -0.28 5.80
N ASN A 122 -6.94 -0.73 6.40
CA ASN A 122 -5.64 -0.82 5.76
C ASN A 122 -5.63 -1.86 4.63
N GLN A 123 -6.38 -2.96 4.73
CA GLN A 123 -6.47 -3.96 3.68
C GLN A 123 -7.12 -3.38 2.41
N ARG A 124 -8.19 -2.59 2.56
CA ARG A 124 -8.82 -1.90 1.42
C ARG A 124 -7.83 -0.92 0.76
N ARG A 125 -7.03 -0.21 1.54
CA ARG A 125 -6.00 0.71 1.04
C ARG A 125 -4.88 -0.04 0.32
N HIS A 126 -4.40 -1.13 0.89
CA HIS A 126 -3.40 -2.01 0.29
C HIS A 126 -3.87 -2.54 -1.06
N GLN A 127 -5.14 -2.97 -1.18
CA GLN A 127 -5.69 -3.41 -2.47
C GLN A 127 -5.72 -2.28 -3.51
N LYS A 128 -6.07 -1.05 -3.13
CA LYS A 128 -6.04 0.10 -4.04
C LYS A 128 -4.62 0.40 -4.50
N ARG A 129 -3.65 0.50 -3.58
CA ARG A 129 -2.23 0.71 -3.91
C ARG A 129 -1.69 -0.39 -4.83
N ALA A 130 -2.00 -1.65 -4.52
CA ALA A 130 -1.58 -2.78 -5.36
C ALA A 130 -2.14 -2.69 -6.78
N ARG A 131 -3.42 -2.30 -6.96
CA ARG A 131 -4.00 -2.10 -8.31
C ARG A 131 -3.31 -0.95 -9.06
N CYS A 132 -3.09 0.19 -8.41
CA CYS A 132 -2.38 1.32 -9.01
C CYS A 132 -0.96 0.93 -9.41
N TRP A 133 -0.23 0.22 -8.55
CA TRP A 133 1.10 -0.29 -8.84
C TRP A 133 1.09 -1.26 -10.04
N THR A 134 0.17 -2.22 -10.07
CA THR A 134 0.05 -3.16 -11.20
C THR A 134 -0.30 -2.45 -12.51
N ALA A 135 -1.20 -1.47 -12.49
CA ALA A 135 -1.52 -0.66 -13.67
C ALA A 135 -0.29 0.14 -14.15
N SER A 136 0.44 0.75 -13.22
CA SER A 136 1.68 1.48 -13.51
C SER A 136 2.74 0.59 -14.17
N LEU A 137 2.89 -0.65 -13.68
CA LEU A 137 3.83 -1.64 -14.23
C LEU A 137 3.46 -2.09 -15.64
N TRP A 138 2.20 -2.44 -15.89
CA TRP A 138 1.77 -2.82 -17.24
C TRP A 138 1.90 -1.67 -18.23
N SER A 139 1.56 -0.46 -17.80
CA SER A 139 1.74 0.74 -18.62
C SER A 139 3.22 0.97 -18.98
N LEU A 140 4.13 0.76 -18.04
CA LEU A 140 5.57 0.84 -18.30
C LEU A 140 6.02 -0.19 -19.35
N ILE A 141 5.60 -1.44 -19.21
CA ILE A 141 5.95 -2.53 -20.14
C ILE A 141 5.48 -2.20 -21.56
N VAL A 142 4.24 -1.72 -21.69
CA VAL A 142 3.69 -1.29 -23.00
C VAL A 142 4.48 -0.11 -23.56
N GLY A 143 4.80 0.90 -22.73
CA GLY A 143 5.60 2.04 -23.16
C GLY A 143 7.00 1.64 -23.65
N LEU A 144 7.67 0.72 -22.94
CA LEU A 144 8.97 0.17 -23.36
C LEU A 144 8.88 -0.58 -24.69
N GLY A 145 7.86 -1.42 -24.87
CA GLY A 145 7.65 -2.13 -26.14
C GLY A 145 7.35 -1.19 -27.31
N LEU A 146 6.55 -0.15 -27.09
CA LEU A 146 6.27 0.86 -28.12
C LEU A 146 7.52 1.69 -28.45
N SER A 147 8.28 2.08 -27.43
CA SER A 147 9.52 2.85 -27.57
C SER A 147 10.58 2.10 -28.37
N THR A 148 10.79 0.81 -28.10
CA THR A 148 11.73 -0.01 -28.88
C THR A 148 11.31 -0.15 -30.34
N VAL A 149 10.02 -0.38 -30.61
CA VAL A 149 9.52 -0.45 -31.99
C VAL A 149 9.65 0.91 -32.69
N ALA A 150 9.34 2.02 -31.99
CA ALA A 150 9.46 3.37 -32.53
C ALA A 150 10.89 3.76 -32.92
N LEU A 151 11.89 3.25 -32.19
CA LEU A 151 13.31 3.47 -32.47
C LEU A 151 13.85 2.58 -33.59
N LEU A 152 13.28 1.38 -33.77
CA LEU A 152 13.72 0.41 -34.79
C LEU A 152 13.11 0.66 -36.16
N LEU A 153 11.90 1.21 -36.23
CA LEU A 153 11.30 1.59 -37.51
C LEU A 153 11.89 2.92 -38.00
N PRO A 154 12.58 2.93 -39.15
CA PRO A 154 12.96 4.19 -39.77
C PRO A 154 11.70 4.97 -40.15
N THR A 155 11.76 6.29 -39.93
CA THR A 155 10.74 7.27 -40.33
C THR A 155 10.48 7.24 -41.82
#